data_AF-A0AAV0ALE8-F1
#
_entry.id   AF-A0AAV0ALE8-F1
#
_cell.length_a   1.000
_cell.length_b   1.000
_cell.length_c   1.000
_cell.angle_alpha   90.00
_cell.angle_beta   90.00
_cell.angle_gamma   90.00
#
_symmetry.space_group_name_H-M   'P 1'
#
loop_
_entity.id
_entity.type
_entity.pdbx_description
1 polymer ?
#
loop_
_entity_poly.entity_id
_entity_poly.type
_entity_poly.pdbx_seq_one_letter_code
_entity_poly.pdbx_strand_id
1 'polypeptide(L)'
;MGQRQSELTDSDQARKNEDWNPSLEDIELTKSMLIYRFKLPIEVVDDILSLAEYWSSDELVYDQLLTIYESRRVLIRIDDLFEELDYLHLVRPVGFLSEEEKFEEVIRSRKQYSLKLKRIQWKINAHDQGWSSYPADHGTFRNSWTWFEAMVTADGDSQDLSQSSDQEDWHQICKNFHAVSEFREQTIIWKPDHSILKKINQALLDRLSNDGNSNNSFLKIGITVRAVAQFPGWANTIQRVKCQFFYSI
;
A
#
# COMPACT_ATOMS: atom_id res chain seq x y z
N MET A 1 -12.65 5.06 52.30
CA MET A 1 -11.96 5.54 51.09
C MET A 1 -10.93 4.50 50.70
N GLY A 2 -11.13 3.84 49.56
CA GLY A 2 -10.23 2.83 49.02
C GLY A 2 -10.68 2.57 47.59
N GLN A 3 -10.11 3.34 46.65
CA GLN A 3 -10.38 3.21 45.23
C GLN A 3 -9.90 1.83 44.77
N ARG A 4 -10.82 0.97 44.32
CA ARG A 4 -10.46 -0.18 43.48
C ARG A 4 -10.11 0.37 42.10
N GLN A 5 -8.82 0.49 41.81
CA GLN A 5 -8.35 0.53 40.43
C GLN A 5 -8.65 -0.85 39.84
N SER A 6 -9.52 -0.90 38.84
CA SER A 6 -9.73 -2.08 38.02
C SER A 6 -8.45 -2.30 37.19
N GLU A 7 -7.63 -3.26 37.60
CA GLU A 7 -6.54 -3.78 36.78
C GLU A 7 -7.12 -4.42 35.54
N LEU A 8 -6.98 -3.74 34.40
CA LEU A 8 -7.21 -4.30 33.08
C LEU A 8 -6.20 -5.44 32.87
N THR A 9 -6.72 -6.63 32.59
CA THR A 9 -5.91 -7.84 32.43
C THR A 9 -5.07 -7.77 31.15
N ASP A 10 -3.89 -8.40 31.14
CA ASP A 10 -2.99 -8.51 29.96
C ASP A 10 -3.71 -9.08 28.71
N SER A 11 -4.82 -9.81 28.90
CA SER A 11 -5.68 -10.28 27.80
C SER A 11 -6.47 -9.17 27.10
N ASP A 12 -6.75 -8.05 27.76
CA ASP A 12 -7.44 -6.88 27.16
C ASP A 12 -6.48 -6.02 26.33
N GLN A 13 -5.18 -6.03 26.65
CA GLN A 13 -4.14 -5.41 25.84
C GLN A 13 -3.74 -6.27 24.64
N ALA A 14 -3.81 -7.60 24.76
CA ALA A 14 -3.52 -8.53 23.67
C ALA A 14 -4.56 -8.51 22.54
N ARG A 15 -5.81 -8.09 22.81
CA ARG A 15 -6.87 -7.97 21.77
C ARG A 15 -6.77 -6.71 20.91
N LYS A 16 -5.82 -5.80 21.17
CA LYS A 16 -5.67 -4.54 20.41
C LYS A 16 -4.92 -4.68 19.08
N ASN A 17 -4.38 -5.86 18.76
CA ASN A 17 -3.52 -6.08 17.61
C ASN A 17 -3.93 -7.33 16.80
N GLU A 18 -5.22 -7.65 16.69
CA GLU A 18 -5.66 -8.28 15.45
C GLU A 18 -5.71 -7.17 14.41
N ASP A 19 -4.94 -7.29 13.33
CA ASP A 19 -4.88 -6.33 12.23
C ASP A 19 -6.29 -6.19 11.62
N TRP A 20 -7.09 -5.29 12.18
CA TRP A 20 -8.47 -5.05 11.76
C TRP A 20 -8.46 -4.58 10.30
N ASN A 21 -8.98 -5.42 9.42
CA ASN A 21 -9.04 -5.18 7.98
C ASN A 21 -10.49 -5.36 7.51
N PRO A 22 -11.31 -4.29 7.50
CA PRO A 22 -12.71 -4.41 7.08
C PRO A 22 -12.77 -4.74 5.59
N SER A 23 -13.61 -5.71 5.23
CA SER A 23 -13.86 -5.98 3.82
C SER A 23 -14.59 -4.80 3.17
N LEU A 24 -14.61 -4.77 1.84
CA LEU A 24 -15.35 -3.75 1.11
C LEU A 24 -16.87 -3.87 1.35
N GLU A 25 -17.37 -5.09 1.60
CA GLU A 25 -18.75 -5.33 2.05
C GLU A 25 -19.03 -4.72 3.42
N ASP A 26 -18.09 -4.85 4.37
CA ASP A 26 -18.22 -4.24 5.71
C ASP A 26 -18.28 -2.71 5.62
N ILE A 27 -17.49 -2.11 4.73
CA ILE A 27 -17.48 -0.66 4.49
C ILE A 27 -18.82 -0.22 3.89
N GLU A 28 -19.33 -0.92 2.88
CA GLU A 28 -20.62 -0.60 2.25
C GLU A 28 -21.80 -0.77 3.22
N LEU A 29 -21.80 -1.84 4.00
CA LEU A 29 -22.80 -2.08 5.03
C LEU A 29 -22.76 -0.98 6.08
N THR A 30 -21.57 -0.61 6.55
CA THR A 30 -21.39 0.47 7.55
C THR A 30 -21.86 1.81 6.99
N LYS A 31 -21.49 2.16 5.75
CA LYS A 31 -22.01 3.34 5.04
C LYS A 31 -23.53 3.34 5.01
N SER A 32 -24.13 2.22 4.60
CA SER A 32 -25.58 2.07 4.48
C SER A 32 -26.28 2.22 5.83
N MET A 33 -25.72 1.68 6.92
CA MET A 33 -26.25 1.88 8.26
C MET A 33 -26.19 3.35 8.67
N LEU A 34 -25.06 4.03 8.50
CA LEU A 34 -24.91 5.45 8.87
C LEU A 34 -25.86 6.36 8.07
N ILE A 35 -26.05 6.10 6.78
CA ILE A 35 -26.95 6.88 5.93
C ILE A 35 -28.41 6.57 6.25
N TYR A 36 -28.83 5.31 6.15
CA TYR A 36 -30.26 4.99 6.16
C TYR A 36 -30.82 4.79 7.56
N ARG A 37 -30.03 4.23 8.49
CA ARG A 37 -30.50 3.97 9.86
C ARG A 37 -30.32 5.19 10.77
N PHE A 38 -29.22 5.91 10.62
CA PHE A 38 -28.90 7.10 11.42
C PHE A 38 -29.24 8.42 10.71
N LYS A 39 -29.65 8.38 9.43
CA LYS A 39 -30.06 9.56 8.65
C LYS A 39 -28.98 10.64 8.58
N LEU A 40 -27.72 10.22 8.54
CA LEU A 40 -26.59 11.13 8.40
C LEU A 40 -26.42 11.54 6.93
N PRO A 41 -26.09 12.82 6.65
CA PRO A 41 -25.65 13.24 5.32
C PRO A 41 -24.41 12.46 4.87
N ILE A 42 -24.31 12.19 3.57
CA ILE A 42 -23.22 11.36 3.00
C ILE A 42 -21.85 11.95 3.31
N GLU A 43 -21.72 13.28 3.32
CA GLU A 43 -20.48 13.98 3.61
C GLU A 43 -19.99 13.68 5.03
N VAL A 44 -20.92 13.65 5.99
CA VAL A 44 -20.63 13.31 7.39
C VAL A 44 -20.25 11.84 7.53
N VAL A 45 -20.90 10.95 6.77
CA VAL A 45 -20.57 9.52 6.76
C VAL A 45 -19.16 9.29 6.22
N ASP A 46 -18.80 9.94 5.12
CA ASP A 46 -17.46 9.85 4.54
C ASP A 46 -16.40 10.43 5.49
N ASP A 47 -16.70 11.54 6.20
CA ASP A 47 -15.82 12.09 7.23
C ASP A 47 -15.63 11.12 8.40
N ILE A 48 -16.70 10.49 8.89
CA ILE A 48 -16.62 9.49 9.97
C ILE A 48 -15.72 8.32 9.57
N LEU A 49 -15.94 7.74 8.39
CA LEU A 49 -15.16 6.59 7.92
C LEU A 49 -13.71 6.97 7.62
N SER A 50 -13.48 8.19 7.12
CA SER A 50 -12.14 8.71 6.90
C SER A 50 -11.39 8.96 8.21
N LEU A 51 -12.04 9.53 9.23
CA LEU A 51 -11.44 9.78 10.54
C LEU A 51 -11.18 8.50 11.33
N ALA A 52 -12.02 7.49 11.14
CA ALA A 52 -11.85 6.17 11.76
C ALA A 52 -10.80 5.29 11.06
N GLU A 53 -10.22 5.75 9.94
CA GLU A 53 -9.40 4.92 9.04
C GLU A 53 -10.09 3.58 8.70
N TYR A 54 -11.42 3.60 8.54
CA TYR A 54 -12.21 2.40 8.24
C TYR A 54 -12.12 2.08 6.75
N TRP A 55 -10.94 1.59 6.36
CA TRP A 55 -10.51 1.33 4.99
C TRP A 55 -10.12 -0.13 4.84
N SER A 56 -10.38 -0.70 3.66
CA SER A 56 -9.90 -2.04 3.33
C SER A 56 -8.42 -1.95 2.99
N SER A 57 -7.71 -3.06 3.18
CA SER A 57 -6.31 -3.14 2.82
C SER A 57 -5.90 -4.47 2.23
N ASP A 58 -4.98 -4.40 1.27
CA ASP A 58 -4.30 -5.54 0.66
C ASP A 58 -2.81 -5.46 0.95
N GLU A 59 -2.18 -6.63 1.01
CA GLU A 59 -0.79 -6.77 1.37
C GLU A 59 -0.03 -7.63 0.38
N LEU A 60 1.18 -7.19 0.07
CA LEU A 60 2.13 -7.93 -0.76
C LEU A 60 3.42 -8.11 0.00
N VAL A 61 3.96 -9.32 -0.07
CA VAL A 61 5.15 -9.71 0.68
C VAL A 61 6.15 -10.38 -0.26
N TYR A 62 7.32 -9.77 -0.37
CA TYR A 62 8.52 -10.43 -0.83
C TYR A 62 9.30 -10.92 0.39
N ASP A 63 9.41 -12.24 0.56
CA ASP A 63 10.06 -12.88 1.72
C ASP A 63 11.15 -13.85 1.25
N GLN A 64 12.19 -13.30 0.62
CA GLN A 64 13.36 -14.06 0.19
C GLN A 64 14.63 -13.30 0.57
N LEU A 65 15.61 -14.05 1.08
CA LEU A 65 16.92 -13.50 1.40
C LEU A 65 17.68 -13.17 0.11
N LEU A 66 17.97 -11.90 -0.10
CA LEU A 66 18.66 -11.40 -1.27
C LEU A 66 19.74 -10.39 -0.87
N THR A 67 20.96 -10.55 -1.37
CA THR A 67 22.02 -9.54 -1.17
C THR A 67 22.41 -8.89 -2.48
N ILE A 68 22.34 -7.56 -2.49
CA ILE A 68 22.66 -6.71 -3.62
C ILE A 68 24.04 -6.10 -3.41
N TYR A 69 24.94 -6.33 -4.34
CA TYR A 69 26.32 -5.84 -4.28
C TYR A 69 26.58 -4.77 -5.33
N GLU A 70 27.47 -3.82 -5.04
CA GLU A 70 28.20 -3.00 -6.01
C GLU A 70 27.38 -2.43 -7.19
N SER A 71 26.74 -1.29 -6.99
CA SER A 71 25.92 -0.57 -7.97
C SER A 71 24.80 -1.41 -8.60
N ARG A 72 24.62 -2.67 -8.20
CA ARG A 72 23.51 -3.50 -8.67
C ARG A 72 22.22 -2.99 -8.06
N ARG A 73 21.17 -3.14 -8.86
CA ARG A 73 19.81 -2.77 -8.55
C ARG A 73 18.99 -4.04 -8.75
N VAL A 74 18.09 -4.35 -7.82
CA VAL A 74 17.08 -5.38 -8.04
C VAL A 74 15.72 -4.74 -7.99
N LEU A 75 14.89 -5.15 -8.95
CA LEU A 75 13.52 -4.72 -9.11
C LEU A 75 12.60 -5.80 -8.58
N ILE A 76 11.72 -5.41 -7.66
CA ILE A 76 10.63 -6.24 -7.15
C ILE A 76 9.36 -5.65 -7.74
N ARG A 77 8.78 -6.37 -8.70
CA ARG A 77 7.50 -6.02 -9.31
C ARG A 77 6.36 -6.51 -8.44
N ILE A 78 5.29 -5.73 -8.42
CA ILE A 78 4.10 -5.98 -7.62
C ILE A 78 2.90 -5.92 -8.58
N ASP A 79 2.84 -6.89 -9.49
CA ASP A 79 1.98 -6.82 -10.67
C ASP A 79 0.53 -7.28 -10.40
N ASP A 80 0.26 -7.90 -9.24
CA ASP A 80 -1.03 -8.52 -8.91
C ASP A 80 -2.00 -7.59 -8.14
N LEU A 81 -1.55 -6.38 -7.78
CA LEU A 81 -2.23 -5.52 -6.81
C LEU A 81 -3.62 -5.01 -7.22
N PHE A 82 -3.91 -4.95 -8.53
CA PHE A 82 -5.14 -4.34 -9.04
C PHE A 82 -6.07 -5.30 -9.78
N GLU A 83 -5.65 -6.55 -10.04
CA GLU A 83 -6.55 -7.52 -10.69
C GLU A 83 -7.72 -7.89 -9.76
N GLU A 84 -7.49 -7.99 -8.45
CA GLU A 84 -8.54 -8.27 -7.46
C GLU A 84 -9.42 -7.05 -7.15
N LEU A 85 -8.84 -5.84 -7.19
CA LEU A 85 -9.57 -4.58 -7.06
C LEU A 85 -10.51 -4.35 -8.25
N ASP A 86 -10.11 -4.76 -9.46
CA ASP A 86 -10.95 -4.74 -10.66
C ASP A 86 -12.11 -5.76 -10.56
N TYR A 87 -11.92 -6.89 -9.85
CA TYR A 87 -12.98 -7.87 -9.58
C TYR A 87 -14.06 -7.35 -8.63
N LEU A 88 -13.73 -6.44 -7.71
CA LEU A 88 -14.71 -5.95 -6.75
C LEU A 88 -15.72 -4.96 -7.35
N HIS A 89 -15.42 -4.38 -8.52
CA HIS A 89 -16.43 -3.68 -9.33
C HIS A 89 -17.55 -4.62 -9.85
N LEU A 90 -17.41 -5.94 -9.68
CA LEU A 90 -18.37 -6.96 -10.09
C LEU A 90 -19.07 -7.68 -8.92
N VAL A 91 -18.70 -7.41 -7.66
CA VAL A 91 -19.27 -8.13 -6.51
C VAL A 91 -20.68 -7.63 -6.22
N ARG A 92 -21.64 -8.55 -6.38
CA ARG A 92 -23.04 -8.42 -5.98
C ARG A 92 -23.14 -8.55 -4.45
N PRO A 93 -23.98 -7.78 -3.76
CA PRO A 93 -24.36 -8.13 -2.40
C PRO A 93 -25.14 -9.46 -2.42
N VAL A 94 -24.64 -10.46 -1.70
CA VAL A 94 -25.35 -11.72 -1.48
C VAL A 94 -26.32 -11.54 -0.31
N GLY A 95 -27.62 -11.64 -0.62
CA GLY A 95 -28.72 -11.89 0.33
C GLY A 95 -29.00 -10.70 1.26
N PHE A 96 -30.05 -9.90 1.07
CA PHE A 96 -31.45 -10.26 0.94
C PHE A 96 -32.14 -9.16 0.13
N LEU A 97 -32.88 -9.46 -0.95
CA LEU A 97 -34.15 -8.79 -1.32
C LEU A 97 -34.73 -9.47 -2.59
N SER A 98 -36.05 -9.60 -2.65
CA SER A 98 -36.80 -9.86 -3.89
C SER A 98 -37.60 -8.60 -4.28
N GLU A 99 -37.24 -7.99 -5.41
CA GLU A 99 -38.05 -7.24 -6.39
C GLU A 99 -37.12 -6.99 -7.58
N GLU A 100 -37.07 -7.95 -8.48
CA GLU A 100 -36.09 -8.12 -9.56
C GLU A 100 -36.12 -7.02 -10.64
N GLU A 101 -37.07 -6.10 -10.60
CA GLU A 101 -37.22 -5.04 -11.62
C GLU A 101 -36.57 -3.70 -11.23
N LYS A 102 -36.38 -3.42 -9.93
CA LYS A 102 -35.55 -2.27 -9.47
C LYS A 102 -34.06 -2.55 -9.63
N PHE A 103 -33.69 -3.83 -9.69
CA PHE A 103 -32.32 -4.31 -9.70
C PHE A 103 -31.58 -3.96 -11.01
N GLU A 104 -32.24 -4.08 -12.16
CA GLU A 104 -31.68 -3.65 -13.45
C GLU A 104 -31.52 -2.12 -13.56
N GLU A 105 -32.39 -1.36 -12.90
CA GLU A 105 -32.28 0.10 -12.85
C GLU A 105 -31.17 0.57 -11.89
N VAL A 106 -30.93 -0.15 -10.78
CA VAL A 106 -29.77 0.06 -9.90
C VAL A 106 -28.46 -0.30 -10.60
N ILE A 107 -28.41 -1.43 -11.33
CA ILE A 107 -27.28 -1.83 -12.17
C ILE A 107 -27.07 -0.84 -13.33
N ARG A 108 -28.11 -0.26 -13.92
CA ARG A 108 -27.95 0.84 -14.91
C ARG A 108 -27.60 2.18 -14.29
N SER A 109 -27.99 2.42 -13.04
CA SER A 109 -27.66 3.64 -12.28
C SER A 109 -26.24 3.64 -11.71
N ARG A 110 -25.49 2.54 -11.91
CA ARG A 110 -24.06 2.31 -11.59
C ARG A 110 -23.34 3.61 -11.22
N LYS A 111 -23.41 3.97 -9.94
CA LYS A 111 -22.35 4.75 -9.32
C LYS A 111 -21.16 3.81 -9.29
N GLN A 112 -20.34 3.93 -10.33
CA GLN A 112 -19.02 3.34 -10.40
C GLN A 112 -18.31 3.69 -9.09
N TYR A 113 -18.15 2.74 -8.17
CA TYR A 113 -17.41 3.00 -6.95
C TYR A 113 -15.99 3.38 -7.35
N SER A 114 -15.58 4.61 -7.08
CA SER A 114 -14.22 5.06 -7.36
C SER A 114 -13.34 4.62 -6.19
N LEU A 115 -12.60 3.53 -6.37
CA LEU A 115 -11.57 3.17 -5.41
C LEU A 115 -10.61 4.35 -5.23
N LYS A 116 -10.39 4.72 -3.97
CA LYS A 116 -9.47 5.80 -3.60
C LYS A 116 -8.43 5.26 -2.65
N LEU A 117 -7.19 5.18 -3.12
CA LEU A 117 -6.03 4.84 -2.31
C LEU A 117 -5.77 5.95 -1.29
N LYS A 118 -5.72 5.57 -0.02
CA LYS A 118 -5.56 6.45 1.15
C LYS A 118 -4.16 6.38 1.73
N ARG A 119 -3.53 5.21 1.71
CA ARG A 119 -2.22 5.03 2.37
C ARG A 119 -1.46 3.88 1.72
N ILE A 120 -0.15 4.04 1.61
CA ILE A 120 0.78 2.93 1.37
C ILE A 120 1.66 2.81 2.61
N GLN A 121 1.78 1.60 3.15
CA GLN A 121 2.67 1.30 4.26
C GLN A 121 3.69 0.27 3.82
N TRP A 122 4.96 0.63 3.97
CA TRP A 122 6.10 -0.23 3.72
C TRP A 122 6.61 -0.79 5.05
N LYS A 123 6.93 -2.08 5.07
CA LYS A 123 7.72 -2.73 6.12
C LYS A 123 8.89 -3.43 5.45
N ILE A 124 10.08 -2.85 5.60
CA ILE A 124 11.30 -3.35 4.97
C ILE A 124 12.23 -3.86 6.06
N ASN A 125 12.54 -5.15 6.02
CA ASN A 125 13.51 -5.78 6.89
C ASN A 125 14.77 -6.09 6.09
N ALA A 126 15.80 -5.29 6.33
CA ALA A 126 17.05 -5.31 5.59
C ALA A 126 18.19 -4.77 6.46
N HIS A 127 19.41 -4.90 5.97
CA HIS A 127 20.60 -4.33 6.60
C HIS A 127 21.68 -3.99 5.57
N ASP A 128 22.71 -3.31 6.05
CA ASP A 128 23.86 -2.85 5.28
C ASP A 128 25.01 -3.86 5.37
N GLN A 129 26.16 -3.60 4.73
CA GLN A 129 27.26 -4.58 4.67
C GLN A 129 27.88 -5.00 6.02
N GLY A 130 27.63 -4.25 7.10
CA GLY A 130 28.09 -4.62 8.44
C GLY A 130 29.49 -4.13 8.84
N TRP A 131 30.16 -3.36 7.99
CA TRP A 131 31.51 -2.86 8.28
C TRP A 131 31.78 -1.52 7.58
N SER A 132 32.62 -0.69 8.19
CA SER A 132 33.07 0.58 7.62
C SER A 132 34.39 1.04 8.27
N SER A 133 35.20 1.78 7.52
CA SER A 133 36.34 2.54 8.05
C SER A 133 35.94 3.83 8.79
N TYR A 134 34.65 4.17 8.80
CA TYR A 134 34.10 5.36 9.45
C TYR A 134 33.26 4.98 10.68
N PRO A 135 33.88 4.64 11.82
CA PRO A 135 33.16 4.18 13.01
C PRO A 135 32.21 5.23 13.60
N ALA A 136 32.47 6.53 13.38
CA ALA A 136 31.63 7.62 13.85
C ALA A 136 30.25 7.69 13.16
N ASP A 137 30.10 7.03 12.01
CA ASP A 137 28.84 6.98 11.27
C ASP A 137 28.08 5.67 11.49
N HIS A 138 28.69 4.69 12.16
CA HIS A 138 28.11 3.38 12.40
C HIS A 138 26.78 3.47 13.16
N GLY A 139 25.75 2.78 12.66
CA GLY A 139 24.41 2.83 13.24
C GLY A 139 23.67 4.14 13.01
N THR A 140 24.14 5.00 12.10
CA THR A 140 23.45 6.24 11.68
C THR A 140 23.08 6.19 10.20
N PHE A 141 22.32 7.16 9.70
CA PHE A 141 22.05 7.28 8.26
C PHE A 141 23.14 8.03 7.48
N ARG A 142 24.09 8.65 8.20
CA ARG A 142 25.21 9.38 7.57
C ARG A 142 26.09 8.38 6.83
N ASN A 143 26.53 8.74 5.63
CA ASN A 143 27.40 7.93 4.78
C ASN A 143 26.93 6.50 4.48
N SER A 144 25.68 6.14 4.81
CA SER A 144 25.07 4.92 4.26
C SER A 144 24.85 5.12 2.76
N TRP A 145 25.06 4.08 1.97
CA TRP A 145 24.84 4.09 0.53
C TRP A 145 24.03 2.87 0.07
N THR A 146 23.15 2.41 0.96
CA THR A 146 22.17 1.36 0.70
C THR A 146 20.77 1.87 1.06
N TRP A 147 19.84 1.76 0.12
CA TRP A 147 18.47 2.27 0.28
C TRP A 147 17.48 1.52 -0.60
N PHE A 148 16.21 1.87 -0.42
CA PHE A 148 15.06 1.39 -1.16
C PHE A 148 14.28 2.56 -1.72
N GLU A 149 13.72 2.36 -2.90
CA GLU A 149 12.88 3.33 -3.58
C GLU A 149 11.80 2.62 -4.40
N ALA A 150 10.73 3.31 -4.75
CA ALA A 150 9.69 2.75 -5.58
C ALA A 150 9.18 3.75 -6.62
N MET A 151 8.57 3.21 -7.67
CA MET A 151 7.90 3.98 -8.71
C MET A 151 6.62 3.27 -9.16
N VAL A 152 5.69 4.05 -9.70
CA VAL A 152 4.50 3.52 -10.38
C VAL A 152 4.90 3.05 -11.77
N THR A 153 4.50 1.84 -12.14
CA THR A 153 4.78 1.25 -13.45
C THR A 153 3.50 0.88 -14.17
N ALA A 154 3.51 0.89 -15.50
CA ALA A 154 2.39 0.43 -16.31
C ALA A 154 2.66 -0.99 -16.84
N ASP A 155 1.60 -1.75 -17.11
CA ASP A 155 1.72 -3.05 -17.79
C ASP A 155 2.41 -2.92 -19.15
N GLY A 156 3.30 -3.85 -19.47
CA GLY A 156 4.10 -3.83 -20.69
C GLY A 156 5.47 -3.14 -20.58
N ASP A 157 5.82 -2.53 -19.44
CA ASP A 157 7.20 -2.10 -19.14
C ASP A 157 8.13 -3.29 -18.83
N SER A 158 7.95 -4.42 -19.52
CA SER A 158 8.82 -5.59 -19.50
C SER A 158 10.22 -5.33 -20.09
N GLN A 159 10.57 -4.06 -20.35
CA GLN A 159 11.95 -3.71 -20.65
C GLN A 159 12.83 -4.02 -19.44
N ASP A 160 14.06 -4.41 -19.73
CA ASP A 160 15.10 -4.71 -18.77
C ASP A 160 15.48 -3.42 -18.00
N LEU A 161 14.64 -3.04 -17.04
CA LEU A 161 14.78 -1.87 -16.19
C LEU A 161 16.00 -1.98 -15.26
N SER A 162 16.79 -3.07 -15.32
CA SER A 162 18.11 -3.11 -14.69
C SER A 162 19.06 -2.03 -15.25
N GLN A 163 18.75 -1.48 -16.44
CA GLN A 163 19.47 -0.37 -17.08
C GLN A 163 18.69 0.95 -17.09
N SER A 164 17.59 1.06 -16.34
CA SER A 164 16.80 2.29 -16.22
C SER A 164 17.67 3.48 -15.82
N SER A 165 17.58 4.58 -16.57
CA SER A 165 18.33 5.81 -16.28
C SER A 165 17.93 6.43 -14.94
N ASP A 166 18.83 7.18 -14.30
CA ASP A 166 18.53 7.93 -13.06
C ASP A 166 17.53 9.09 -13.27
N GLN A 167 16.97 9.28 -14.48
CA GLN A 167 15.93 10.27 -14.79
C GLN A 167 14.50 9.78 -14.54
N GLU A 168 14.31 8.54 -14.09
CA GLU A 168 13.00 8.01 -13.71
C GLU A 168 12.51 8.57 -12.37
N ASP A 169 11.18 8.64 -12.21
CA ASP A 169 10.50 9.21 -11.03
C ASP A 169 10.49 8.26 -9.84
N TRP A 170 11.68 7.92 -9.36
CA TRP A 170 11.89 7.09 -8.19
C TRP A 170 11.68 7.88 -6.90
N HIS A 171 10.91 7.29 -5.99
CA HIS A 171 10.66 7.83 -4.66
C HIS A 171 11.34 6.98 -3.61
N GLN A 172 12.29 7.56 -2.88
CA GLN A 172 12.97 6.87 -1.78
C GLN A 172 11.96 6.44 -0.71
N ILE A 173 11.97 5.15 -0.38
CA ILE A 173 11.18 4.56 0.70
C ILE A 173 11.94 4.73 2.01
N CYS A 174 13.12 4.14 2.11
CA CYS A 174 13.98 4.22 3.29
C CYS A 174 15.45 3.95 2.96
N LYS A 175 16.32 4.26 3.92
CA LYS A 175 17.76 4.03 3.87
C LYS A 175 18.16 3.07 4.97
N ASN A 176 19.16 2.22 4.76
CA ASN A 176 19.67 1.39 5.85
C ASN A 176 20.55 2.19 6.81
N PHE A 177 20.77 1.64 8.00
CA PHE A 177 21.77 2.16 8.92
C PHE A 177 23.17 1.79 8.42
N HIS A 178 24.04 2.77 8.39
CA HIS A 178 25.42 2.65 7.94
C HIS A 178 26.16 1.52 8.65
N ALA A 179 26.64 0.56 7.86
CA ALA A 179 27.52 -0.51 8.29
C ALA A 179 26.96 -1.42 9.39
N VAL A 180 25.63 -1.54 9.50
CA VAL A 180 24.98 -2.46 10.44
C VAL A 180 24.67 -3.78 9.74
N SER A 181 25.10 -4.92 10.31
CA SER A 181 24.84 -6.28 9.79
C SER A 181 23.59 -6.93 10.38
N GLU A 182 22.96 -6.29 11.36
CA GLU A 182 21.73 -6.79 11.98
C GLU A 182 20.53 -6.40 11.12
N PHE A 183 19.68 -7.37 10.81
CA PHE A 183 18.37 -7.12 10.21
C PHE A 183 17.58 -6.14 11.07
N ARG A 184 17.12 -5.05 10.45
CA ARG A 184 16.24 -4.07 11.08
C ARG A 184 15.03 -3.83 10.21
N GLU A 185 13.86 -3.99 10.81
CA GLU A 185 12.61 -3.64 10.18
C GLU A 185 12.33 -2.15 10.33
N GLN A 186 12.11 -1.48 9.19
CA GLN A 186 11.68 -0.10 9.13
C GLN A 186 10.25 -0.03 8.58
N THR A 187 9.39 0.75 9.23
CA THR A 187 8.02 1.03 8.78
C THR A 187 7.93 2.45 8.22
N ILE A 188 7.47 2.58 6.98
CA ILE A 188 7.37 3.86 6.27
C ILE A 188 5.94 4.02 5.76
N ILE A 189 5.36 5.19 5.99
CA ILE A 189 3.98 5.49 5.62
C ILE A 189 3.97 6.61 4.60
N TRP A 190 3.42 6.32 3.42
CA TRP A 190 3.07 7.32 2.42
C TRP A 190 1.60 7.67 2.52
N LYS A 191 1.34 8.96 2.71
CA LYS A 191 0.01 9.56 2.91
C LYS A 191 -0.60 9.99 1.56
N PRO A 192 -1.90 10.35 1.51
CA PRO A 192 -2.59 10.69 0.26
C PRO A 192 -1.94 11.83 -0.55
N ASP A 193 -1.17 12.69 0.10
CA ASP A 193 -0.47 13.83 -0.52
C ASP A 193 0.80 13.44 -1.26
N HIS A 194 1.31 12.21 -1.07
CA HIS A 194 2.48 11.68 -1.78
C HIS A 194 2.20 11.56 -3.29
N SER A 195 3.19 11.91 -4.12
CA SER A 195 3.07 11.91 -5.59
C SER A 195 2.66 10.56 -6.16
N ILE A 196 3.22 9.45 -5.66
CA ILE A 196 2.83 8.09 -6.06
C ILE A 196 1.34 7.84 -5.83
N LEU A 197 0.81 8.18 -4.65
CA LEU A 197 -0.61 7.97 -4.36
C LEU A 197 -1.50 8.86 -5.25
N LYS A 198 -1.08 10.10 -5.52
CA LYS A 198 -1.77 11.00 -6.46
C LYS A 198 -1.80 10.41 -7.87
N LYS A 199 -0.68 9.87 -8.36
CA LYS A 199 -0.58 9.23 -9.68
C LYS A 199 -1.48 8.00 -9.79
N ILE A 200 -1.45 7.12 -8.78
CA ILE A 200 -2.31 5.93 -8.76
C ILE A 200 -3.79 6.34 -8.73
N ASN A 201 -4.17 7.26 -7.84
CA ASN A 201 -5.55 7.75 -7.77
C ASN A 201 -6.01 8.42 -9.07
N GLN A 202 -5.13 9.19 -9.73
CA GLN A 202 -5.46 9.79 -11.03
C GLN A 202 -5.67 8.70 -12.09
N ALA A 203 -4.79 7.70 -12.15
CA ALA A 203 -4.93 6.58 -13.07
C ALA A 203 -6.22 5.77 -12.81
N LEU A 204 -6.61 5.59 -11.55
CA LEU A 204 -7.90 4.98 -11.20
C LEU A 204 -9.09 5.83 -11.68
N LEU A 205 -9.04 7.16 -11.55
CA LEU A 205 -10.10 8.06 -12.04
C LEU A 205 -10.20 8.09 -13.57
N ASP A 206 -9.05 8.10 -14.25
CA ASP A 206 -8.99 8.11 -15.71
C ASP A 206 -9.57 6.81 -16.30
N ARG A 207 -9.42 5.68 -15.60
CA ARG A 207 -10.09 4.41 -15.97
C ARG A 207 -11.61 4.52 -15.92
N LEU A 208 -12.18 5.18 -14.91
CA LEU A 208 -13.63 5.34 -14.78
C LEU A 208 -14.21 6.18 -15.92
N SER A 209 -13.44 7.16 -16.39
CA SER A 209 -13.89 8.13 -17.40
C SER A 209 -13.85 7.59 -18.84
N ASN A 210 -13.12 6.51 -19.11
CA ASN A 210 -12.90 5.96 -20.45
C ASN A 210 -13.91 4.87 -20.82
N ASP A 211 -15.17 5.25 -21.01
CA ASP A 211 -16.30 4.37 -21.39
C ASP A 211 -16.32 3.99 -22.89
N GLY A 212 -15.24 3.37 -23.39
CA GLY A 212 -15.33 2.51 -24.58
C GLY A 212 -14.76 2.98 -25.93
N ASN A 213 -13.83 3.96 -26.01
CA ASN A 213 -13.26 4.36 -27.31
C ASN A 213 -11.75 4.68 -27.34
N SER A 214 -10.92 3.95 -26.60
CA SER A 214 -9.47 4.04 -26.82
C SER A 214 -8.81 2.67 -26.77
N ASN A 215 -7.83 2.47 -27.65
CA ASN A 215 -6.93 1.32 -27.70
C ASN A 215 -6.03 1.19 -26.45
N ASN A 216 -6.34 1.88 -25.35
CA ASN A 216 -5.73 1.67 -24.04
C ASN A 216 -6.47 0.54 -23.33
N SER A 217 -6.26 -0.68 -23.83
CA SER A 217 -6.51 -1.90 -23.07
C SER A 217 -5.86 -1.77 -21.70
N PHE A 218 -6.68 -1.71 -20.65
CA PHE A 218 -6.36 -1.90 -19.24
C PHE A 218 -4.86 -1.87 -18.90
N LEU A 219 -4.28 -0.67 -18.78
CA LEU A 219 -2.93 -0.53 -18.24
C LEU A 219 -2.99 -1.00 -16.78
N LYS A 220 -2.54 -2.22 -16.48
CA LYS A 220 -2.35 -2.64 -15.08
C LYS A 220 -1.42 -1.62 -14.43
N ILE A 221 -1.85 -1.08 -13.30
CA ILE A 221 -1.03 -0.18 -12.50
C ILE A 221 -0.18 -1.09 -11.64
N GLY A 222 1.13 -0.97 -11.69
CA GLY A 222 2.05 -1.71 -10.85
C GLY A 222 2.83 -0.77 -9.95
N ILE A 223 3.43 -1.34 -8.90
CA ILE A 223 4.51 -0.67 -8.19
C ILE A 223 5.77 -1.51 -8.33
N THR A 224 6.86 -0.85 -8.69
CA THR A 224 8.18 -1.47 -8.72
C THR A 224 9.01 -0.91 -7.59
N VAL A 225 9.61 -1.80 -6.79
CA VAL A 225 10.56 -1.46 -5.73
C VAL A 225 11.97 -1.75 -6.20
N ARG A 226 12.88 -0.81 -5.98
CA ARG A 226 14.30 -0.94 -6.25
C ARG A 226 15.09 -0.93 -4.95
N ALA A 227 15.94 -1.94 -4.77
CA ALA A 227 16.96 -1.95 -3.72
C ALA A 227 18.32 -1.58 -4.32
N VAL A 228 19.06 -0.71 -3.63
CA VAL A 228 20.32 -0.14 -4.13
C VAL A 228 21.46 -0.39 -3.14
N ALA A 229 22.64 -0.68 -3.68
CA ALA A 229 23.94 -0.55 -3.02
C ALA A 229 24.86 0.26 -3.95
N GLN A 230 25.13 1.54 -3.65
CA GLN A 230 25.64 2.45 -4.68
C GLN A 230 27.08 2.20 -5.12
N PHE A 231 27.98 1.88 -4.19
CA PHE A 231 29.42 1.85 -4.45
C PHE A 231 30.00 0.43 -4.36
N PRO A 232 31.14 0.16 -5.02
CA PRO A 232 31.90 -1.06 -4.81
C PRO A 232 32.18 -1.32 -3.31
N GLY A 233 32.11 -2.59 -2.90
CA GLY A 233 32.23 -2.98 -1.49
C GLY A 233 30.99 -2.73 -0.61
N TRP A 234 29.94 -2.10 -1.13
CA TRP A 234 28.65 -1.99 -0.44
C TRP A 234 27.75 -3.19 -0.76
N ALA A 235 26.97 -3.59 0.24
CA ALA A 235 26.00 -4.66 0.14
C ALA A 235 24.69 -4.27 0.84
N ASN A 236 23.56 -4.41 0.15
CA ASN A 236 22.24 -4.27 0.73
C ASN A 236 21.62 -5.67 0.84
N THR A 237 21.48 -6.17 2.07
CA THR A 237 20.91 -7.50 2.34
C THR A 237 19.47 -7.35 2.79
N ILE A 238 18.58 -7.97 2.04
CA ILE A 238 17.13 -7.87 2.16
C ILE A 238 16.64 -9.23 2.66
N GLN A 239 15.88 -9.23 3.75
CA GLN A 239 15.16 -10.43 4.18
C GLN A 239 13.71 -10.37 3.73
N ARG A 240 13.06 -9.20 3.88
CA ARG A 240 11.64 -9.04 3.58
C ARG A 240 11.31 -7.62 3.14
N VAL A 241 10.47 -7.51 2.11
CA VAL A 241 9.80 -6.27 1.72
C VAL A 241 8.30 -6.53 1.73
N LYS A 242 7.60 -5.84 2.61
CA LYS A 242 6.13 -5.87 2.71
C LYS A 242 5.56 -4.51 2.33
N CYS A 243 4.56 -4.50 1.46
CA CYS A 243 3.85 -3.31 1.03
C CYS A 243 2.36 -3.52 1.24
N GLN A 244 1.73 -2.62 1.99
CA GLN A 244 0.30 -2.68 2.31
C GLN A 244 -0.40 -1.44 1.80
N PHE A 245 -1.51 -1.64 1.11
CA PHE A 245 -2.30 -0.61 0.43
C PHE A 245 -3.61 -0.46 1.17
N PHE A 246 -3.97 0.77 1.57
CA PHE A 246 -5.24 1.05 2.23
C PHE A 246 -6.08 1.90 1.30
N TYR A 247 -7.34 1.51 1.08
CA TYR A 247 -8.23 2.15 0.12
C TYR A 247 -9.68 2.17 0.62
N SER A 248 -10.45 3.11 0.08
CA SER A 248 -11.89 3.23 0.34
C SER A 248 -12.67 3.21 -0.97
N ILE A 249 -13.97 2.89 -0.87
CA ILE A 249 -14.98 3.07 -1.91
C ILE A 249 -15.92 4.23 -1.57
#